data_AF-A0A8T0MTB5-F1
#
_entry.id   AF-A0A8T0MTB5-F1
#
_cell.length_a   1.000
_cell.length_b   1.000
_cell.length_c   1.000
_cell.angle_alpha   90.00
_cell.angle_beta   90.00
_cell.angle_gamma   90.00
#
_symmetry.space_group_name_H-M   'P 1'
#
loop_
_entity.id
_entity.type
_entity.pdbx_description
1 polymer ?
#
loop_
_entity_poly.entity_id
_entity_poly.type
_entity_poly.pdbx_seq_one_letter_code
_entity_poly.pdbx_strand_id
1 'polypeptide(L)'
;MKGVFWNSTGLADLAKHRYLAEMVREEQINFIALSETGQDNFRDTTLKNLCGGRDFIWHNMAPHGRSGDILLGVDLGIFNIGAIDERYFYVKFLLRNKSDGFKFNLYTVYGPAQQQNKEAFLTEMAHICSREALISLVAISI
;
A
#
# COMPACT_ATOMS: atom_id res chain seq x y z
N MET A 1 -0.46 1.57 -16.17
CA MET A 1 -0.57 1.78 -14.70
C MET A 1 0.76 2.27 -14.18
N LYS A 2 0.75 3.25 -13.27
CA LYS A 2 1.93 3.73 -12.54
C LYS A 2 1.61 3.73 -11.04
N GLY A 3 2.62 3.50 -10.22
CA GLY A 3 2.45 3.49 -8.77
C GLY A 3 3.73 3.87 -8.04
N VAL A 4 3.58 4.21 -6.77
CA VAL A 4 4.68 4.58 -5.89
C VAL A 4 4.69 3.66 -4.68
N PHE A 5 5.87 3.11 -4.37
CA PHE A 5 6.16 2.44 -3.12
C PHE A 5 7.21 3.26 -2.38
N TRP A 6 6.91 3.64 -1.15
CA TRP A 6 7.80 4.52 -0.39
C TRP A 6 7.76 4.22 1.11
N ASN A 7 8.92 3.86 1.67
CA ASN A 7 9.13 3.95 3.11
C ASN A 7 9.28 5.44 3.46
N SER A 8 8.26 5.98 4.11
CA SER A 8 8.16 7.42 4.33
C SER A 8 8.97 7.89 5.53
N THR A 9 9.32 7.02 6.48
CA THR A 9 9.97 7.37 7.76
C THR A 9 9.29 8.58 8.41
N GLY A 10 7.98 8.48 8.61
CA GLY A 10 7.10 9.51 9.13
C GLY A 10 6.38 10.29 8.02
N LEU A 11 5.06 10.40 8.11
CA LEU A 11 4.21 11.12 7.16
C LEU A 11 3.55 12.37 7.76
N ALA A 12 4.10 12.94 8.83
CA ALA A 12 3.56 14.17 9.43
C ALA A 12 3.90 15.46 8.66
N ASP A 13 4.96 15.41 7.83
CA ASP A 13 5.46 16.57 7.09
C ASP A 13 4.58 16.88 5.86
N LEU A 14 4.05 18.11 5.81
CA LEU A 14 3.23 18.62 4.70
C LEU A 14 4.00 18.66 3.37
N ALA A 15 5.32 18.77 3.38
CA ALA A 15 6.13 18.71 2.16
C ALA A 15 5.99 17.34 1.47
N LYS A 16 5.95 16.25 2.26
CA LYS A 16 5.74 14.89 1.74
C LYS A 16 4.33 14.73 1.17
N HIS A 17 3.33 15.36 1.80
CA HIS A 17 1.95 15.33 1.29
C HIS A 17 1.86 16.04 -0.06
N ARG A 18 2.46 17.22 -0.18
CA ARG A 18 2.50 17.96 -1.44
C ARG A 18 3.22 17.17 -2.52
N TYR A 19 4.37 16.58 -2.21
CA TYR A 19 5.12 15.75 -3.16
C TYR A 19 4.28 14.56 -3.69
N LEU A 20 3.59 13.84 -2.81
CA LEU A 20 2.69 12.76 -3.22
C LEU A 20 1.55 13.28 -4.11
N ALA A 21 0.94 14.41 -3.74
CA ALA A 21 -0.12 15.04 -4.52
C ALA A 21 0.33 15.49 -5.92
N GLU A 22 1.53 16.06 -6.01
CA GLU A 22 2.18 16.46 -7.26
C GLU A 22 2.48 15.24 -8.13
N MET A 23 3.06 14.17 -7.58
CA MET A 23 3.26 12.92 -8.33
C MET A 23 1.92 12.36 -8.85
N VAL A 24 0.87 12.37 -8.04
CA VAL A 24 -0.45 11.94 -8.50
C VAL A 24 -0.94 12.79 -9.65
N ARG A 25 -0.74 14.12 -9.63
CA ARG A 25 -1.19 15.02 -10.69
C ARG A 25 -0.34 14.97 -11.95
N GLU A 26 0.97 15.06 -11.81
CA GLU A 26 1.91 15.22 -12.92
C GLU A 26 2.27 13.87 -13.53
N GLU A 27 2.61 12.90 -12.69
CA GLU A 27 3.02 11.57 -13.14
C GLU A 27 1.88 10.59 -13.36
N GLN A 28 0.65 10.98 -13.02
CA GLN A 28 -0.55 10.14 -13.17
C GLN A 28 -0.43 8.82 -12.37
N ILE A 29 0.07 8.91 -11.14
CA ILE A 29 0.15 7.78 -10.21
C ILE A 29 -1.27 7.23 -9.90
N ASN A 30 -1.44 5.91 -10.01
CA ASN A 30 -2.73 5.23 -9.85
C ASN A 30 -2.82 4.42 -8.56
N PHE A 31 -1.71 4.18 -7.87
CA PHE A 31 -1.68 3.58 -6.54
C PHE A 31 -0.47 4.06 -5.75
N ILE A 32 -0.64 4.18 -4.44
CA ILE A 32 0.37 4.64 -3.48
C ILE A 32 0.43 3.62 -2.35
N ALA A 33 1.64 3.15 -2.06
CA ALA A 33 1.91 2.23 -0.97
C ALA A 33 3.01 2.84 -0.09
N LEU A 34 2.64 3.23 1.12
CA LEU A 34 3.56 3.80 2.10
C LEU A 34 3.77 2.82 3.25
N SER A 35 4.98 2.84 3.78
CA SER A 35 5.36 2.16 5.03
C SER A 35 6.03 3.14 5.98
N GLU A 36 6.09 2.76 7.27
CA GLU A 36 6.71 3.56 8.33
C GLU A 36 6.18 5.01 8.33
N THR A 37 4.86 5.18 8.21
CA THR A 37 4.20 6.49 8.23
C THR A 37 4.18 7.10 9.63
N GLY A 38 4.35 6.28 10.67
CA GLY A 38 4.37 6.71 12.06
C GLY A 38 3.03 7.25 12.53
N GLN A 39 1.92 6.87 11.88
CA GLN A 39 0.56 7.25 12.24
C GLN A 39 -0.35 6.03 12.31
N ASP A 40 -1.08 5.90 13.41
CA ASP A 40 -2.01 4.79 13.61
C ASP A 40 -3.32 4.98 12.83
N ASN A 41 -3.65 6.22 12.46
CA ASN A 41 -4.85 6.53 11.71
C ASN A 41 -4.69 7.82 10.90
N PHE A 42 -5.42 7.91 9.79
CA PHE A 42 -5.41 9.07 8.90
C PHE A 42 -6.78 9.74 8.88
N ARG A 43 -6.77 11.07 8.89
CA ARG A 43 -7.99 11.84 8.63
C ARG A 43 -8.30 11.81 7.14
N ASP A 44 -9.59 11.78 6.79
CA ASP A 44 -10.04 11.86 5.39
C ASP A 44 -9.45 13.07 4.64
N THR A 45 -9.31 14.21 5.33
CA THR A 45 -8.69 15.41 4.75
C THR A 45 -7.22 15.19 4.39
N THR A 46 -6.47 14.48 5.22
CA THR A 46 -5.08 14.10 4.93
C THR A 46 -5.03 13.19 3.72
N LEU A 47 -5.84 12.13 3.70
CA LEU A 47 -5.88 11.17 2.59
C LEU A 47 -6.26 11.83 1.26
N LYS A 48 -7.23 12.75 1.26
CA LYS A 48 -7.61 13.56 0.08
C LYS A 48 -6.48 14.45 -0.42
N ASN A 49 -5.66 14.97 0.49
CA ASN A 49 -4.51 15.77 0.11
C ASN A 49 -3.44 14.91 -0.57
N LEU A 50 -3.17 13.70 -0.06
CA LEU A 50 -2.17 12.78 -0.62
C LEU A 50 -2.48 12.39 -2.08
N CYS A 51 -3.75 12.20 -2.44
CA CYS A 51 -4.15 11.81 -3.79
C CYS A 51 -4.43 13.00 -4.72
N GLY A 52 -4.06 14.23 -4.35
CA GLY A 52 -4.26 15.41 -5.20
C GLY A 52 -5.74 15.64 -5.58
N GLY A 53 -6.68 15.23 -4.72
CA GLY A 53 -8.12 15.34 -4.97
C GLY A 53 -8.72 14.26 -5.90
N ARG A 54 -7.94 13.23 -6.29
CA ARG A 54 -8.49 12.06 -6.98
C ARG A 54 -9.27 11.16 -6.01
N ASP A 55 -10.13 10.32 -6.57
CA ASP A 55 -10.93 9.40 -5.79
C ASP A 55 -10.14 8.12 -5.48
N PHE A 56 -9.39 8.15 -4.39
CA PHE A 56 -8.65 6.99 -3.90
C PHE A 56 -9.43 6.33 -2.76
N ILE A 57 -9.55 5.01 -2.80
CA ILE A 57 -9.78 4.25 -1.58
C ILE A 57 -8.45 4.10 -0.85
N TRP A 58 -8.50 4.05 0.47
CA TRP A 58 -7.33 3.86 1.32
C TRP A 58 -7.59 2.73 2.32
N HIS A 59 -6.55 1.96 2.59
CA HIS A 59 -6.51 0.97 3.66
C HIS A 59 -5.29 1.24 4.52
N ASN A 60 -5.51 1.41 5.82
CA ASN A 60 -4.49 1.70 6.80
C ASN A 60 -4.37 0.52 7.76
N MET A 61 -3.20 -0.10 7.78
CA MET A 61 -2.82 -1.12 8.76
C MET A 61 -1.95 -0.44 9.82
N ALA A 62 -2.44 -0.45 11.06
CA ALA A 62 -1.71 0.12 12.19
C ALA A 62 -0.40 -0.66 12.47
N PRO A 63 0.62 -0.02 13.07
CA PRO A 63 1.87 -0.71 13.37
C PRO A 63 1.66 -1.78 14.45
N HIS A 64 2.33 -2.91 14.30
CA HIS A 64 2.39 -3.95 15.33
C HIS A 64 3.51 -3.62 16.33
N GLY A 65 3.32 -2.55 17.11
CA GLY A 65 4.31 -2.01 18.04
C GLY A 65 4.82 -0.64 17.62
N ARG A 66 6.12 -0.52 17.30
CA ARG A 66 6.74 0.76 16.88
C ARG A 66 6.94 0.89 15.37
N SER A 67 6.65 -0.15 14.62
CA SER A 67 6.98 -0.25 13.20
C SER A 67 6.00 -1.18 12.47
N GLY A 68 6.04 -1.14 11.15
CA GLY A 68 5.23 -2.01 10.31
C GLY A 68 3.82 -1.53 10.02
N ASP A 69 3.57 -0.23 10.16
CA ASP A 69 2.37 0.38 9.61
C ASP A 69 2.44 0.47 8.08
N ILE A 70 1.29 0.32 7.45
CA ILE A 70 1.15 0.32 5.99
C ILE A 70 -0.06 1.19 5.63
N LEU A 71 0.14 2.11 4.70
CA LEU A 71 -0.94 2.84 4.05
C LEU A 71 -0.95 2.49 2.56
N LEU A 72 -2.02 1.83 2.10
CA LEU A 72 -2.21 1.47 0.70
C LEU A 72 -3.43 2.19 0.13
N GLY A 73 -3.23 2.97 -0.93
CA GLY A 73 -4.29 3.66 -1.65
C GLY A 73 -4.30 3.36 -3.14
N VAL A 74 -5.48 3.24 -3.73
CA VAL A 74 -5.64 2.99 -5.18
C VAL A 74 -6.71 3.90 -5.78
N ASP A 75 -6.47 4.37 -7.00
CA ASP A 75 -7.37 5.23 -7.77
C ASP A 75 -8.60 4.43 -8.24
N LEU A 76 -9.77 4.75 -7.69
CA LEU A 76 -11.04 4.14 -8.05
C LEU A 76 -11.48 4.50 -9.47
N GLY A 77 -10.95 5.57 -10.07
CA GLY A 77 -11.16 5.88 -11.49
C GLY A 77 -10.50 4.87 -12.42
N ILE A 78 -9.42 4.21 -11.97
CA ILE A 78 -8.61 3.29 -12.79
C ILE A 78 -8.89 1.83 -12.45
N PHE A 79 -9.13 1.51 -11.18
CA PHE A 79 -9.28 0.13 -10.72
C PHE A 79 -10.67 -0.17 -10.16
N ASN A 80 -11.15 -1.40 -10.40
CA ASN A 80 -12.16 -2.04 -9.59
C ASN A 80 -11.48 -2.89 -8.52
N ILE A 81 -12.01 -2.88 -7.30
CA ILE A 81 -11.51 -3.67 -6.18
C ILE A 81 -12.29 -4.97 -6.12
N GLY A 82 -11.58 -6.10 -6.20
CA GLY A 82 -12.16 -7.42 -5.99
C GLY A 82 -12.18 -7.81 -4.51
N ALA A 83 -11.07 -7.58 -3.82
CA ALA A 83 -10.91 -7.90 -2.40
C ALA A 83 -9.78 -7.08 -1.78
N ILE A 84 -9.87 -6.85 -0.47
CA ILE A 84 -8.79 -6.34 0.37
C ILE A 84 -8.52 -7.42 1.41
N ASP A 85 -7.26 -7.81 1.56
CA ASP A 85 -6.83 -8.78 2.57
C ASP A 85 -5.68 -8.20 3.39
N GLU A 86 -5.89 -8.11 4.70
CA GLU A 86 -4.87 -7.71 5.67
C GLU A 86 -4.41 -8.94 6.47
N ARG A 87 -3.10 -9.07 6.61
CA ARG A 87 -2.44 -10.05 7.47
C ARG A 87 -1.36 -9.35 8.30
N TYR A 88 -0.62 -10.13 9.08
CA TYR A 88 0.32 -9.59 10.04
C TYR A 88 1.47 -8.83 9.38
N PHE A 89 1.91 -9.25 8.19
CA PHE A 89 3.05 -8.64 7.49
C PHE A 89 2.68 -7.94 6.18
N TYR A 90 1.41 -7.95 5.76
CA TYR A 90 1.05 -7.33 4.49
C TYR A 90 -0.40 -6.84 4.41
N VAL A 91 -0.61 -5.91 3.48
CA VAL A 91 -1.91 -5.55 2.92
C VAL A 91 -1.92 -5.91 1.45
N LYS A 92 -2.97 -6.59 1.00
CA LYS A 92 -3.19 -7.04 -0.37
C LYS A 92 -4.46 -6.43 -0.94
N PHE A 93 -4.38 -5.83 -2.12
CA PHE A 93 -5.54 -5.47 -2.92
C PHE A 93 -5.60 -6.38 -4.16
N LEU A 94 -6.72 -7.08 -4.36
CA LEU A 94 -7.04 -7.71 -5.64
C LEU A 94 -7.67 -6.65 -6.54
N LEU A 95 -6.96 -6.27 -7.60
CA LEU A 95 -7.34 -5.17 -8.48
C LEU A 95 -7.70 -5.68 -9.87
N ARG A 96 -8.65 -5.01 -10.51
CA ARG A 96 -8.95 -5.15 -11.93
C ARG A 96 -8.86 -3.79 -12.60
N ASN A 97 -7.95 -3.63 -13.55
CA ASN A 97 -7.87 -2.43 -14.38
C ASN A 97 -9.16 -2.29 -15.21
N LYS A 98 -9.75 -1.09 -15.18
CA LYS A 98 -11.02 -0.80 -15.87
C LYS A 98 -10.85 -0.71 -17.39
N SER A 99 -9.68 -0.32 -17.88
CA SER A 99 -9.48 -0.07 -19.32
C SER A 99 -9.38 -1.36 -20.15
N ASP A 100 -8.71 -2.39 -19.61
CA ASP A 100 -8.40 -3.64 -20.32
C ASP A 100 -8.93 -4.89 -19.59
N GLY A 101 -9.47 -4.72 -18.37
CA GLY A 101 -9.97 -5.82 -17.56
C GLY A 101 -8.87 -6.67 -16.90
N PHE A 102 -7.59 -6.28 -16.99
CA PHE A 102 -6.46 -7.02 -16.42
C PHE A 102 -6.57 -7.11 -14.91
N LYS A 103 -6.41 -8.32 -14.35
CA LYS A 103 -6.50 -8.60 -12.91
C LYS A 103 -5.13 -8.92 -12.34
N PHE A 104 -4.80 -8.31 -11.20
CA PHE A 104 -3.53 -8.55 -10.51
C PHE A 104 -3.70 -8.32 -9.00
N ASN A 105 -2.79 -8.87 -8.23
CA ASN A 105 -2.68 -8.57 -6.81
C ASN A 105 -1.63 -7.48 -6.58
N LEU A 106 -1.95 -6.52 -5.74
CA LEU A 106 -1.03 -5.50 -5.24
C LEU A 106 -0.76 -5.76 -3.78
N TYR A 107 0.48 -6.10 -3.44
CA TYR A 107 0.93 -6.33 -2.07
C TYR A 107 1.86 -5.21 -1.61
N THR A 108 1.56 -4.68 -0.44
CA THR A 108 2.52 -3.91 0.37
C THR A 108 2.87 -4.77 1.57
N VAL A 109 4.15 -5.09 1.69
CA VAL A 109 4.68 -6.02 2.69
C VAL A 109 5.65 -5.27 3.60
N TYR A 110 5.53 -5.52 4.89
CA TYR A 110 6.48 -5.09 5.89
C TYR A 110 7.33 -6.26 6.39
N GLY A 111 8.64 -6.13 6.24
CA GLY A 111 9.63 -7.08 6.72
C GLY A 111 9.85 -6.96 8.23
N PRO A 112 10.10 -8.07 8.93
CA PRO A 112 10.29 -8.04 10.38
C PRO A 112 11.63 -7.41 10.77
N ALA A 113 11.58 -6.35 11.58
CA ALA A 113 12.78 -5.76 12.20
C ALA A 113 13.40 -6.67 13.29
N GLN A 114 12.59 -7.51 13.93
CA GLN A 114 12.99 -8.36 15.06
C GLN A 114 13.18 -9.82 14.62
N GLN A 115 14.24 -10.46 15.12
CA GLN A 115 14.60 -11.84 14.74
C GLN A 115 13.47 -12.85 15.02
N GLN A 116 12.73 -12.67 16.12
CA GLN A 116 11.63 -13.56 16.51
C GLN A 116 10.48 -13.64 15.48
N ASN A 117 10.31 -12.60 14.66
CA ASN A 117 9.21 -12.55 13.68
C ASN A 117 9.63 -13.09 12.30
N LYS A 118 10.90 -13.45 12.10
CA LYS A 118 11.42 -13.91 10.79
C LYS A 118 10.78 -15.19 10.31
N GLU A 119 10.58 -16.17 11.20
CA GLU A 119 9.97 -17.45 10.82
C GLU A 119 8.51 -17.27 10.42
N ALA A 120 7.75 -16.51 11.21
CA ALA A 120 6.35 -16.19 10.90
C ALA A 120 6.23 -15.42 9.57
N PHE A 121 7.11 -14.44 9.34
CA PHE A 121 7.17 -13.71 8.07
C PHE A 121 7.44 -14.62 6.88
N LEU A 122 8.48 -15.46 6.95
CA LEU A 122 8.82 -16.37 5.86
C LEU A 122 7.71 -17.38 5.57
N THR A 123 7.02 -17.86 6.62
CA THR A 123 5.86 -18.74 6.49
C THR A 123 4.74 -18.05 5.75
N GLU A 124 4.41 -16.80 6.13
CA GLU A 124 3.38 -16.00 5.47
C GLU A 124 3.74 -15.71 4.00
N MET A 125 4.99 -15.37 3.70
CA MET A 125 5.45 -15.16 2.32
C MET A 125 5.42 -16.44 1.48
N ALA A 126 5.81 -17.58 2.05
CA ALA A 126 5.73 -18.87 1.36
C ALA A 126 4.28 -19.26 1.02
N HIS A 127 3.33 -18.93 1.88
CA HIS A 127 1.90 -19.12 1.61
C HIS A 127 1.40 -18.26 0.45
N ILE A 128 1.88 -17.02 0.29
CA ILE A 128 1.56 -16.18 -0.87
C ILE A 128 2.08 -16.84 -2.15
N CYS A 129 3.36 -17.21 -2.18
CA CYS A 129 3.99 -17.81 -3.36
C CYS A 129 3.35 -19.12 -3.81
N SER A 130 2.73 -19.87 -2.91
CA SER A 130 2.12 -21.18 -3.21
C SER A 130 0.64 -21.11 -3.60
N ARG A 131 -0.06 -20.01 -3.29
CA ARG A 131 -1.52 -19.91 -3.47
C ARG A 131 -1.98 -18.93 -4.54
N GLU A 132 -1.18 -17.94 -4.87
CA GLU A 132 -1.60 -16.90 -5.81
C GLU A 132 -1.52 -17.38 -7.26
N ALA A 133 -2.68 -17.44 -7.91
CA ALA A 133 -2.80 -17.80 -9.33
C ALA A 133 -2.71 -16.58 -10.26
N LEU A 134 -2.77 -15.36 -9.72
CA LEU A 134 -2.69 -14.12 -10.48
C LEU A 134 -1.30 -13.50 -10.36
N ILE A 135 -0.92 -12.73 -11.39
CA ILE A 135 0.28 -11.88 -11.35
C ILE A 135 0.18 -10.96 -10.13
N SER A 136 1.28 -10.90 -9.38
CA SER A 136 1.37 -10.14 -8.14
C SER A 136 2.48 -9.12 -8.25
N LEU A 137 2.16 -7.86 -7.96
CA LEU A 137 3.13 -6.80 -7.72
C LEU A 137 3.36 -6.70 -6.22
N VAL A 138 4.59 -6.94 -5.78
CA VAL A 138 4.94 -6.98 -4.36
C VAL A 138 6.01 -5.93 -4.08
N ALA A 139 5.76 -5.06 -3.11
CA ALA A 139 6.78 -4.20 -2.54
C ALA A 139 7.02 -4.57 -1.09
N ILE A 140 8.29 -4.72 -0.74
CA ILE A 140 8.73 -5.12 0.59
C ILE A 140 9.58 -3.98 1.15
N SER A 141 9.19 -3.45 2.30
CA SER A 141 10.04 -2.58 3.12
C SER A 141 10.71 -3.43 4.19
N ILE A 142 12.02 -3.28 4.39
CA ILE A 142 12.83 -4.02 5.37
C ILE A 142 13.48 -3.04 6.35
#